data_AF-A0A222SSB5-F1
#
_entry.id   AF-A0A222SSB5-F1
#
_cell.length_a   1.000
_cell.length_b   1.000
_cell.length_c   1.000
_cell.angle_alpha   90.00
_cell.angle_beta   90.00
_cell.angle_gamma   90.00
#
_symmetry.space_group_name_H-M   'P 1'
#
loop_
_entity.id
_entity.type
_entity.pdbx_description
1 polymer ?
#
loop_
_entity_poly.entity_id
_entity_poly.type
_entity_poly.pdbx_seq_one_letter_code
_entity_poly.pdbx_strand_id
1 'polypeptide(L)'
;MTLAELVRQETAARMTEREKWAALRTARLYFQRPEHPGFLISETAEGGPLVPVFTSLEGLALFAGACGWASTTVEDLVDLLPEGVRALVDPLGERPFLLDARTLRDAEDQEADAREAGDQEADAREAGDQEAESHGEGADGGGS
;
A
#
# COMPACT_ATOMS: atom_id res chain seq x y z
N MET A 1 -19.46 -7.00 -16.45
CA MET A 1 -18.76 -8.29 -16.39
C MET A 1 -18.15 -8.62 -17.73
N THR A 2 -16.96 -8.07 -17.96
CA THR A 2 -16.08 -8.34 -19.10
C THR A 2 -14.99 -9.33 -18.70
N LEU A 3 -14.34 -9.99 -19.67
CA LEU A 3 -13.21 -10.88 -19.39
C LEU A 3 -12.07 -10.14 -18.65
N ALA A 4 -11.83 -8.87 -19.01
CA ALA A 4 -10.81 -8.05 -18.36
C ALA A 4 -11.14 -7.78 -16.88
N GLU A 5 -12.41 -7.57 -16.54
CA GLU A 5 -12.85 -7.43 -15.14
C GLU A 5 -12.65 -8.74 -14.37
N LEU A 6 -13.02 -9.87 -14.97
CA LEU A 6 -12.87 -11.18 -14.34
C LEU A 6 -11.40 -11.52 -14.08
N VAL A 7 -10.53 -11.29 -15.06
CA VAL A 7 -9.08 -11.50 -14.91
C VAL A 7 -8.54 -10.61 -13.79
N ARG A 8 -8.91 -9.32 -13.74
CA ARG A 8 -8.48 -8.42 -12.65
C ARG A 8 -8.95 -8.91 -11.27
N GLN A 9 -10.19 -9.38 -11.17
CA GLN A 9 -10.73 -9.91 -9.91
C GLN A 9 -10.00 -11.18 -9.47
N GLU A 10 -9.76 -12.13 -10.38
CA GLU A 10 -9.03 -13.36 -10.09
C GLU A 10 -7.57 -13.08 -9.71
N THR A 11 -6.89 -12.17 -10.41
CA THR A 11 -5.54 -11.74 -10.06
C THR A 11 -5.51 -11.12 -8.66
N ALA A 12 -6.43 -10.20 -8.35
CA ALA A 12 -6.53 -9.61 -7.02
C ALA A 12 -6.88 -10.64 -5.93
N ALA A 13 -7.69 -11.64 -6.23
CA ALA A 13 -8.06 -12.69 -5.29
C ALA A 13 -6.87 -13.58 -4.91
N ARG A 14 -5.92 -13.80 -5.84
CA ARG A 14 -4.71 -14.59 -5.62
C ARG A 14 -3.60 -13.84 -4.90
N MET A 15 -3.65 -12.51 -4.89
CA MET A 15 -2.66 -11.67 -4.21
C MET A 15 -2.80 -11.80 -2.69
N THR A 16 -1.66 -11.95 -2.03
CA THR A 16 -1.50 -11.73 -0.59
C THR A 16 -1.87 -10.29 -0.21
N GLU A 17 -2.15 -10.02 1.06
CA GLU A 17 -2.41 -8.64 1.49
C GLU A 17 -1.24 -7.71 1.18
N ARG A 18 0.00 -8.17 1.41
CA ARG A 18 1.21 -7.42 1.07
C ARG A 18 1.28 -7.03 -0.41
N GLU A 19 0.98 -7.97 -1.31
CA GLU A 19 0.97 -7.69 -2.75
C GLU A 19 -0.14 -6.72 -3.13
N LYS A 20 -1.32 -6.80 -2.49
CA LYS A 20 -2.40 -5.83 -2.67
C LYS A 20 -1.99 -4.44 -2.21
N TRP A 21 -1.32 -4.33 -1.06
CA TRP A 21 -0.81 -3.05 -0.55
C TRP A 21 0.27 -2.46 -1.46
N ALA A 22 1.23 -3.27 -1.91
CA ALA A 22 2.24 -2.83 -2.87
C ALA A 22 1.62 -2.37 -4.20
N ALA A 23 0.64 -3.10 -4.72
CA ALA A 23 -0.10 -2.70 -5.92
C ALA A 23 -0.87 -1.39 -5.70
N LEU A 24 -1.51 -1.23 -4.54
CA LEU A 24 -2.25 -0.02 -4.18
C LEU A 24 -1.33 1.21 -4.14
N ARG A 25 -0.13 1.12 -3.55
CA ARG A 25 0.84 2.23 -3.47
C ARG A 25 1.20 2.80 -4.84
N THR A 26 1.42 1.91 -5.80
CA THR A 26 1.78 2.30 -7.18
C THR A 26 0.57 2.69 -8.03
N ALA A 27 -0.66 2.54 -7.50
CA ALA A 27 -1.87 2.84 -8.24
C ALA A 27 -1.96 4.32 -8.59
N ARG A 28 -2.35 4.61 -9.83
CA ARG A 28 -2.54 5.97 -10.32
C ARG A 28 -3.87 6.52 -9.83
N LEU A 29 -3.83 7.70 -9.22
CA LEU A 29 -5.00 8.49 -8.88
C LEU A 29 -5.04 9.77 -9.72
N TYR A 30 -6.25 10.21 -10.02
CA TYR A 30 -6.56 11.42 -10.77
C TYR A 30 -7.29 12.41 -9.87
N PHE A 31 -7.05 13.70 -10.07
CA PHE A 31 -7.72 14.75 -9.31
C PHE A 31 -7.84 16.02 -10.16
N GLN A 32 -8.75 16.90 -9.75
CA GLN A 32 -8.92 18.19 -10.40
C GLN A 32 -7.68 19.06 -10.14
N ARG A 33 -7.08 19.58 -11.20
CA ARG A 33 -5.88 20.43 -11.13
C ARG A 33 -6.29 21.87 -10.78
N PRO A 34 -5.83 22.41 -9.64
CA PRO A 34 -6.03 23.83 -9.31
C PRO A 34 -5.18 24.75 -10.20
N GLU A 35 -5.46 26.06 -10.16
CA GLU A 35 -4.68 27.06 -10.91
C GLU A 35 -3.23 27.19 -10.39
N HIS A 36 -3.04 26.99 -9.08
CA HIS A 36 -1.74 26.95 -8.43
C HIS A 36 -1.41 25.52 -7.97
N PRO A 37 -0.12 25.14 -7.87
CA PRO A 37 0.27 23.81 -7.40
C PRO A 37 -0.35 23.48 -6.03
N GLY A 38 -1.01 22.33 -5.94
CA GLY A 38 -1.66 21.87 -4.71
C GLY A 38 -2.89 21.00 -4.98
N PHE A 39 -3.71 20.83 -3.94
CA PHE A 39 -4.96 20.08 -4.00
C PHE A 39 -6.17 20.97 -3.69
N LEU A 40 -7.30 20.65 -4.31
CA LEU A 40 -8.58 21.25 -3.94
C LEU A 40 -9.16 20.48 -2.76
N ILE A 41 -9.27 21.18 -1.63
CA ILE A 41 -9.82 20.63 -0.39
C ILE A 41 -11.31 20.96 -0.33
N SER A 42 -12.12 19.94 -0.06
CA SER A 42 -13.53 20.07 0.29
C SER A 42 -13.68 19.97 1.80
N GLU A 43 -14.33 20.97 2.41
CA GLU A 43 -14.71 20.89 3.81
C GLU A 43 -16.04 20.15 3.94
N THR A 44 -16.04 19.05 4.69
CA THR A 44 -17.28 18.33 4.99
C THR A 44 -17.66 18.55 6.45
N ALA A 45 -18.96 18.78 6.69
CA ALA A 45 -19.49 19.12 8.02
C ALA A 45 -19.24 18.04 9.09
N GLU A 46 -18.98 16.79 8.69
CA GLU A 46 -18.91 15.62 9.58
C GLU A 46 -17.55 14.90 9.53
N GLY A 47 -16.64 15.29 8.61
CA GLY A 47 -15.46 14.50 8.25
C GLY A 47 -14.15 15.28 8.11
N GLY A 48 -14.11 16.57 8.42
CA GLY A 48 -12.90 17.37 8.24
C GLY A 48 -12.52 17.58 6.77
N PRO A 49 -11.33 18.17 6.52
CA PRO A 49 -10.90 18.51 5.16
C PRO A 49 -10.55 17.26 4.37
N LEU A 50 -11.12 17.14 3.17
CA LEU A 50 -10.84 16.02 2.27
C LEU A 50 -10.49 16.45 0.85
N VAL A 51 -9.70 15.63 0.16
CA VAL A 51 -9.36 15.81 -1.26
C VAL A 51 -10.04 14.70 -2.06
N PRO A 52 -10.97 15.02 -2.97
CA PRO A 52 -11.55 14.01 -3.85
C PRO A 52 -10.52 13.56 -4.90
N VAL A 53 -10.26 12.26 -4.93
CA VAL A 53 -9.35 11.61 -5.89
C VAL A 53 -10.06 10.43 -6.55
N PHE A 54 -9.61 10.04 -7.73
CA PHE A 54 -10.32 9.09 -8.58
C PHE A 54 -9.38 8.05 -9.16
N THR A 55 -9.83 6.80 -9.27
CA THR A 55 -9.06 5.75 -9.96
C THR A 55 -9.24 5.80 -11.48
N SER A 56 -10.22 6.57 -11.97
CA SER A 56 -10.47 6.79 -13.40
C SER A 56 -10.77 8.24 -13.76
N LEU A 57 -10.46 8.62 -15.00
CA LEU A 57 -10.81 9.92 -15.55
C LEU A 57 -12.32 10.08 -15.74
N GLU A 58 -13.06 8.98 -16.01
CA GLU A 58 -14.52 9.06 -16.08
C GLU A 58 -15.11 9.44 -14.72
N GLY A 59 -14.60 8.87 -13.62
CA GLY A 59 -15.03 9.21 -12.26
C GLY A 59 -14.80 10.69 -11.94
N LEU A 60 -13.63 11.21 -12.31
CA LEU A 60 -13.32 12.64 -12.16
C LEU A 60 -14.29 13.52 -12.97
N ALA A 61 -14.54 13.17 -14.23
CA ALA A 61 -15.43 13.93 -15.10
C ALA A 61 -16.89 13.89 -14.61
N LEU A 62 -17.33 12.78 -14.02
CA LEU A 62 -18.66 12.66 -13.40
C LEU A 62 -18.79 13.55 -12.16
N PHE A 63 -17.72 13.71 -11.39
CA PHE A 63 -17.72 14.50 -10.17
C PHE A 63 -17.56 16.00 -10.41
N ALA A 64 -16.57 16.41 -11.20
CA ALA A 64 -16.18 17.81 -11.39
C ALA A 64 -16.59 18.38 -12.76
N GLY A 65 -17.14 17.57 -13.66
CA GLY A 65 -17.37 17.96 -15.05
C GLY A 65 -16.07 18.10 -15.85
N ALA A 66 -16.15 18.84 -16.96
CA ALA A 66 -14.97 19.15 -17.78
C ALA A 66 -14.03 20.10 -17.01
N CYS A 67 -12.86 19.58 -16.60
CA CYS A 67 -11.88 20.33 -15.82
C CYS A 67 -10.45 20.00 -16.27
N GLY A 68 -9.49 20.86 -15.86
CA GLY A 68 -8.09 20.48 -15.88
C GLY A 68 -7.83 19.39 -14.84
N TRP A 69 -7.02 18.39 -15.18
CA TRP A 69 -6.72 17.27 -14.31
C TRP A 69 -5.21 17.08 -14.14
N ALA A 70 -4.84 16.47 -13.03
CA ALA A 70 -3.50 15.99 -12.73
C ALA A 70 -3.59 14.54 -12.22
N SER A 71 -2.46 13.85 -12.21
CA SER A 71 -2.38 12.49 -11.69
C SER A 71 -1.17 12.30 -10.80
N THR A 72 -1.29 11.46 -9.79
CA THR A 72 -0.21 11.09 -8.87
C THR A 72 -0.34 9.61 -8.50
N THR A 73 0.68 9.04 -7.85
CA THR A 73 0.55 7.70 -7.23
C THR A 73 -0.07 7.82 -5.84
N VAL A 74 -0.54 6.70 -5.28
CA VAL A 74 -1.02 6.66 -3.89
C VAL A 74 0.12 6.99 -2.91
N GLU A 75 1.32 6.47 -3.18
CA GLU A 75 2.53 6.77 -2.41
C GLU A 75 2.83 8.27 -2.39
N ASP A 76 2.97 8.89 -3.56
CA ASP A 76 3.21 10.34 -3.66
C ASP A 76 2.07 11.15 -3.02
N LEU A 77 0.82 10.69 -3.15
CA LEU A 77 -0.33 11.39 -2.56
C LEU A 77 -0.22 11.46 -1.04
N VAL A 78 0.22 10.38 -0.39
CA VAL A 78 0.37 10.32 1.06
C VAL A 78 1.46 11.27 1.55
N ASP A 79 2.54 11.43 0.78
CA ASP A 79 3.63 12.37 1.09
C ASP A 79 3.23 13.84 0.85
N LEU A 80 2.39 14.10 -0.16
CA LEU A 80 1.97 15.45 -0.53
C LEU A 80 0.79 15.98 0.28
N LEU A 81 0.03 15.12 0.95
CA LEU A 81 -1.15 15.52 1.71
C LEU A 81 -0.77 16.24 3.02
N PRO A 82 -1.38 17.41 3.32
CA PRO A 82 -1.17 18.09 4.59
C PRO A 82 -1.68 17.25 5.77
N GLU A 83 -1.08 17.44 6.95
CA GLU A 83 -1.55 16.77 8.17
C GLU A 83 -3.02 17.07 8.48
N GLY A 84 -3.80 16.01 8.72
CA GLY A 84 -5.23 16.12 9.03
C GLY A 84 -6.15 16.21 7.81
N VAL A 85 -5.59 16.26 6.59
CA VAL A 85 -6.34 16.15 5.34
C VAL A 85 -6.37 14.69 4.88
N ARG A 86 -7.54 14.22 4.47
CA ARG A 86 -7.75 12.84 3.98
C ARG A 86 -8.10 12.82 2.50
N ALA A 87 -7.71 11.78 1.78
CA ALA A 87 -8.16 11.59 0.41
C ALA A 87 -9.46 10.76 0.39
N LEU A 88 -10.47 11.22 -0.36
CA LEU A 88 -11.69 10.46 -0.62
C LEU A 88 -11.59 9.87 -2.02
N VAL A 89 -11.41 8.56 -2.11
CA VAL A 89 -11.22 7.84 -3.37
C VAL A 89 -12.57 7.43 -3.95
N ASP A 90 -12.79 7.78 -5.22
CA ASP A 90 -13.99 7.51 -6.02
C ASP A 90 -15.32 7.80 -5.27
N PRO A 91 -15.61 9.06 -4.89
CA PRO A 91 -16.81 9.43 -4.13
C PRO A 91 -18.14 8.97 -4.76
N LEU A 92 -18.19 8.91 -6.09
CA LEU A 92 -19.37 8.49 -6.87
C LEU A 92 -19.25 7.05 -7.40
N GLY A 93 -18.19 6.33 -7.02
CA GLY A 93 -17.95 4.95 -7.42
C GLY A 93 -18.77 3.94 -6.62
N GLU A 94 -18.62 2.67 -6.97
CA GLU A 94 -19.34 1.57 -6.28
C GLU A 94 -18.91 1.37 -4.83
N ARG A 95 -17.64 1.67 -4.52
CA ARG A 95 -17.03 1.48 -3.20
C ARG A 95 -16.14 2.68 -2.86
N PRO A 96 -16.73 3.83 -2.49
CA PRO A 96 -15.95 4.96 -2.03
C PRO A 96 -15.22 4.60 -0.73
N PHE A 97 -13.98 5.03 -0.58
CA PHE A 97 -13.23 4.84 0.65
C PHE A 97 -12.34 6.04 0.98
N LEU A 98 -12.06 6.21 2.26
CA LEU A 98 -11.13 7.23 2.74
C LEU A 98 -9.73 6.63 2.84
N LEU A 99 -8.77 7.35 2.28
CA LEU A 99 -7.35 7.10 2.42
C LEU A 99 -6.76 8.15 3.36
N ASP A 100 -6.23 7.68 4.48
CA ASP A 100 -5.56 8.50 5.48
C ASP A 100 -4.05 8.29 5.40
N ALA A 101 -3.30 9.39 5.28
CA ALA A 101 -1.86 9.38 5.14
C ALA A 101 -1.13 8.79 6.36
N ARG A 102 -1.72 8.80 7.56
CA ARG A 102 -1.16 8.16 8.75
C ARG A 102 -1.41 6.66 8.72
N THR A 103 -2.64 6.25 8.39
CA THR A 103 -2.98 4.82 8.29
C THR A 103 -2.13 4.09 7.24
N LEU A 104 -1.78 4.74 6.12
CA LEU A 104 -0.89 4.13 5.14
C LEU A 104 0.56 4.02 5.63
N ARG A 105 1.04 4.99 6.41
CA ARG A 105 2.37 4.98 7.03
C ARG A 105 2.50 3.97 8.17
N ASP A 106 1.51 3.88 9.04
CA ASP A 106 1.49 2.90 10.13
C ASP A 106 1.50 1.45 9.61
N ALA A 107 0.90 1.22 8.42
CA ALA A 107 0.97 -0.06 7.74
C ALA A 107 2.39 -0.37 7.20
N GLU A 108 3.21 0.64 6.89
CA GLU A 108 4.62 0.46 6.51
C GLU A 108 5.47 0.05 7.69
N ASP A 109 5.32 0.76 8.80
CA ASP A 109 6.13 0.55 10.00
C ASP A 109 5.89 -0.86 10.56
N GLN A 110 4.63 -1.31 10.59
CA GLN A 110 4.29 -2.69 10.98
C GLN A 110 4.85 -3.74 10.02
N GLU A 111 4.94 -3.44 8.73
CA GLU A 111 5.56 -4.33 7.75
C GLU A 111 7.09 -4.34 7.84
N ALA A 112 7.71 -3.22 8.19
CA ALA A 112 9.16 -3.10 8.41
C ALA A 112 9.56 -3.88 9.68
N ASP A 113 8.84 -3.67 10.79
CA ASP A 113 9.04 -4.40 12.05
C ASP A 113 8.87 -5.92 11.86
N ALA A 114 7.88 -6.35 11.07
CA ALA A 114 7.67 -7.77 10.76
C ALA A 114 8.81 -8.38 9.91
N ARG A 115 9.47 -7.60 9.05
CA ARG A 115 10.64 -8.04 8.27
C ARG A 115 11.87 -8.15 9.17
N GLU A 116 12.13 -7.16 10.00
CA GLU A 116 13.25 -7.21 10.95
C GLU A 116 13.11 -8.38 11.93
N ALA A 117 11.90 -8.69 12.40
CA ALA A 117 11.65 -9.84 13.26
C ALA A 117 11.88 -11.18 12.55
N GLY A 118 11.50 -11.29 11.27
CA GLY A 118 11.71 -12.51 10.46
C GLY A 118 13.17 -12.74 10.10
N ASP A 119 13.91 -11.68 9.77
CA ASP A 119 15.33 -11.74 9.43
C ASP A 119 16.17 -12.10 10.68
N GLN A 120 15.83 -11.56 11.86
CA GLN A 120 16.47 -11.93 13.14
C GLN A 120 16.24 -13.39 13.53
N GLU A 121 15.06 -13.95 13.22
CA GLU A 121 14.75 -15.35 13.52
C GLU A 121 15.42 -16.32 12.53
N ALA A 122 15.70 -15.88 11.29
CA ALA A 122 16.48 -16.63 10.31
C ALA A 122 17.97 -16.67 10.69
N ASP A 123 18.54 -15.52 11.09
CA ASP A 123 19.94 -15.40 11.52
C ASP A 123 20.21 -16.24 12.79
N ALA A 124 19.27 -16.24 13.75
CA ALA A 124 19.37 -17.07 14.96
C ALA A 124 19.30 -18.59 14.69
N ARG A 125 18.57 -19.01 13.65
CA ARG A 125 18.50 -20.43 13.23
C ARG A 125 19.78 -20.86 12.53
N GLU A 126 20.37 -19.99 11.72
CA GLU A 126 21.61 -20.25 10.99
C GLU A 126 22.83 -20.29 11.94
N ALA A 127 22.82 -19.53 13.04
CA ALA A 127 23.82 -19.62 14.10
C ALA A 127 23.72 -20.92 14.94
N GLY A 128 22.50 -21.43 15.17
CA GLY A 128 22.27 -22.66 15.94
C GLY A 128 22.69 -23.95 15.21
N ASP A 129 22.57 -24.00 13.89
CA ASP A 129 23.00 -25.15 13.09
C ASP A 129 24.54 -25.23 12.96
N GLN A 130 25.24 -24.09 12.96
CA GLN A 130 26.71 -24.05 12.87
C GLN A 130 27.42 -24.53 14.15
N GLU A 131 26.81 -24.40 15.33
CA GLU A 131 27.39 -24.90 16.58
C GLU A 131 27.27 -26.44 16.71
N ALA A 132 26.23 -27.04 16.13
CA ALA A 132 25.96 -28.48 16.19
C ALA A 132 26.92 -29.33 15.32
N GLU A 133 27.41 -28.79 14.20
CA GLU A 133 28.33 -29.50 13.28
C GLU A 133 29.80 -29.50 13.74
N SER A 134 30.15 -28.77 14.80
CA SER A 134 31.54 -28.68 15.31
C SER A 134 31.94 -29.76 16.34
N HIS A 135 30.99 -30.58 16.83
CA HIS A 135 31.17 -31.39 18.04
C HIS A 135 30.90 -32.90 17.85
N GLY A 136 31.57 -33.57 16.90
CA GLY A 136 31.39 -35.03 16.82
C GLY A 136 32.20 -35.88 15.86
N GLU A 137 33.36 -35.45 15.35
CA GLU A 137 34.24 -36.34 14.56
C GLU A 137 35.50 -36.66 15.37
N GLY A 138 35.51 -37.85 16.00
CA GLY A 138 36.57 -38.23 16.94
C GLY A 138 36.59 -39.72 17.30
N ALA A 139 37.06 -40.52 16.34
CA ALA A 139 37.80 -41.78 16.51
C ALA A 139 37.07 -43.04 17.04
N ASP A 140 36.67 -43.86 16.08
CA ASP A 140 36.65 -45.33 16.14
C ASP A 140 38.07 -45.90 16.38
N GLY A 141 38.19 -46.96 17.20
CA GLY A 141 39.39 -47.78 17.21
C GLY A 141 39.62 -48.69 18.43
N GLY A 142 39.43 -50.01 18.25
CA GLY A 142 40.25 -51.02 18.92
C GLY A 142 39.51 -52.11 19.70
N GLY A 143 39.01 -53.12 18.98
CA GLY A 143 38.57 -54.39 19.57
C GLY A 143 39.74 -55.26 20.05
N SER A 144 39.47 -56.10 21.05
CA SER A 144 40.32 -57.21 21.50
C SER A 144 39.63 -58.54 21.27
#